data_AF-A0A9E4N714-F1
#
_entry.id   AF-A0A9E4N714-F1
#
_cell.length_a   1.000
_cell.length_b   1.000
_cell.length_c   1.000
_cell.angle_alpha   90.00
_cell.angle_beta   90.00
_cell.angle_gamma   90.00
#
_symmetry.space_group_name_H-M   'P 1'
#
loop_
_entity.id
_entity.type
_entity.pdbx_description
1 polymer ?
#
loop_
_entity_poly.entity_id
_entity_poly.type
_entity_poly.pdbx_seq_one_letter_code
_entity_poly.pdbx_strand_id
1 'polypeptide(L)'
;MRASREEILRQHLKVDVFNLRTKLERLLPDVKKRGLNIFCNSSFELEGFSSNEYHQDADKLLRLAQRIVKARDELGEPAENCLGEAYLAACKENCSRDEHRRGPRKLGVWLSEIVASNT
;
A
#
# COMPACT_ATOMS: atom_id res chain seq x y z
N MET A 1 -2.49 26.89 -22.69
CA MET A 1 -2.06 27.07 -21.29
C MET A 1 -1.42 25.76 -20.82
N ARG A 2 -0.24 25.79 -20.21
CA ARG A 2 0.39 24.59 -19.61
C ARG A 2 -0.17 24.43 -18.19
N ALA A 3 -0.52 23.20 -17.81
CA ALA A 3 -0.89 22.91 -16.43
C ALA A 3 0.29 23.26 -15.50
N SER A 4 -0.03 23.86 -14.36
CA SER A 4 0.93 24.12 -13.30
C SER A 4 1.50 22.81 -12.75
N ARG A 5 2.70 22.88 -12.16
CA ARG A 5 3.34 21.73 -11.50
C ARG A 5 2.42 21.09 -10.46
N GLU A 6 1.69 21.91 -9.72
CA GLU A 6 0.74 21.47 -8.70
C GLU A 6 -0.43 20.67 -9.31
N GLU A 7 -1.04 21.17 -10.40
CA GLU A 7 -2.13 20.47 -11.09
C GLU A 7 -1.71 19.10 -11.61
N ILE A 8 -0.50 19.01 -12.18
CA ILE A 8 0.08 17.74 -12.65
C ILE A 8 0.27 16.78 -11.47
N LEU A 9 0.81 17.26 -10.36
CA LEU A 9 1.04 16.45 -9.15
C LEU A 9 -0.28 15.94 -8.56
N ARG A 10 -1.31 16.78 -8.50
CA ARG A 10 -2.66 16.39 -8.07
C ARG A 10 -3.28 15.35 -9.01
N GLN A 11 -3.08 15.49 -10.32
CA GLN A 11 -3.57 14.51 -11.30
C GLN A 11 -2.87 13.15 -11.11
N HIS A 12 -1.55 13.14 -10.96
CA HIS A 12 -0.80 11.91 -10.67
C HIS A 12 -1.22 11.28 -9.34
N LEU A 13 -1.40 12.07 -8.29
CA LEU A 13 -1.88 11.59 -6.99
C LEU A 13 -3.23 10.89 -7.13
N LYS A 14 -4.20 11.48 -7.84
CA LYS A 14 -5.51 10.86 -8.09
C LYS A 14 -5.39 9.52 -8.82
N VAL A 15 -4.55 9.48 -9.87
CA VAL A 15 -4.31 8.26 -10.66
C VAL A 15 -3.65 7.17 -9.81
N ASP A 16 -2.65 7.52 -8.99
CA ASP A 16 -1.95 6.56 -8.15
C ASP A 16 -2.84 6.01 -7.03
N VAL A 17 -3.65 6.86 -6.39
CA VAL A 17 -4.64 6.43 -5.40
C VAL A 17 -5.66 5.48 -6.03
N PHE A 18 -6.18 5.83 -7.21
CA PHE A 18 -7.11 4.96 -7.95
C PHE A 18 -6.49 3.60 -8.29
N ASN A 19 -5.25 3.60 -8.80
CA ASN A 19 -4.54 2.37 -9.16
C ASN A 19 -4.23 1.50 -7.94
N LEU A 20 -3.80 2.11 -6.83
CA LEU A 20 -3.52 1.40 -5.59
C LEU A 20 -4.80 0.75 -5.07
N ARG A 21 -5.89 1.53 -4.97
CA ARG A 21 -7.20 1.03 -4.54
C ARG A 21 -7.66 -0.15 -5.38
N THR A 22 -7.74 0.03 -6.69
CA THR A 22 -8.24 -1.00 -7.62
C THR A 22 -7.47 -2.31 -7.46
N LYS A 23 -6.14 -2.24 -7.28
CA LYS A 23 -5.32 -3.42 -7.06
C LYS A 23 -5.58 -4.06 -5.70
N LEU A 24 -5.71 -3.25 -4.64
CA LEU A 24 -6.02 -3.74 -3.30
C LEU A 24 -7.40 -4.39 -3.25
N GLU A 25 -8.44 -3.78 -3.80
CA GLU A 25 -9.79 -4.37 -3.87
C GLU A 25 -9.81 -5.74 -4.54
N ARG A 26 -8.99 -5.91 -5.58
CA ARG A 26 -8.82 -7.19 -6.26
C ARG A 26 -8.08 -8.24 -5.41
N LEU A 27 -7.03 -7.84 -4.69
CA LEU A 27 -6.12 -8.77 -4.01
C LEU A 27 -6.53 -9.08 -2.56
N LEU A 28 -7.12 -8.11 -1.86
CA LEU A 28 -7.49 -8.23 -0.44
C LEU A 28 -8.43 -9.40 -0.13
N PRO A 29 -9.38 -9.80 -1.01
CA PRO A 29 -10.16 -11.03 -0.80
C PRO A 29 -9.28 -12.28 -0.62
N ASP A 30 -8.25 -12.45 -1.45
CA ASP A 30 -7.32 -13.57 -1.37
C ASP A 30 -6.36 -13.44 -0.19
N VAL A 31 -5.94 -12.22 0.16
CA VAL A 31 -5.17 -11.95 1.38
C VAL A 31 -5.96 -12.42 2.61
N LYS A 32 -7.24 -12.03 2.72
CA LYS A 32 -8.11 -12.40 3.85
C LYS A 32 -8.40 -13.89 3.91
N LYS A 33 -8.73 -14.50 2.76
CA LYS A 33 -9.17 -15.90 2.70
C LYS A 33 -8.00 -16.89 2.78
N ARG A 34 -6.93 -16.63 2.02
CA ARG A 34 -5.83 -17.59 1.82
C ARG A 34 -4.59 -17.20 2.61
N GLY A 35 -4.45 -15.93 2.99
CA GLY A 35 -3.20 -15.41 3.57
C GLY A 35 -2.18 -15.07 2.50
N LEU A 36 -2.63 -14.72 1.28
CA LEU A 36 -1.75 -14.22 0.23
C LEU A 36 -0.94 -13.05 0.77
N ASN A 37 0.38 -13.15 0.73
CA ASN A 37 1.25 -12.13 1.29
C ASN A 37 1.61 -11.10 0.21
N ILE A 38 0.82 -10.03 0.12
CA ILE A 38 1.11 -8.88 -0.73
C ILE A 38 1.98 -7.82 -0.02
N PHE A 39 2.29 -8.03 1.27
CA PHE A 39 2.96 -7.05 2.11
C PHE A 39 4.48 -7.21 2.13
N CYS A 40 4.99 -8.40 1.78
CA CYS A 40 6.41 -8.61 1.50
C CYS A 40 6.79 -8.09 0.12
N ASN A 41 7.83 -7.26 0.04
CA ASN A 41 8.32 -6.62 -1.19
C ASN A 41 9.80 -6.22 -1.03
N SER A 42 10.39 -5.63 -2.06
CA SER A 42 11.80 -5.24 -2.10
C SER A 42 12.26 -4.29 -0.97
N SER A 43 11.34 -3.59 -0.30
CA SER A 43 11.67 -2.72 0.84
C SER A 43 11.23 -3.29 2.19
N PHE A 44 10.42 -4.35 2.19
CA PHE A 44 9.87 -4.97 3.37
C PHE A 44 10.00 -6.48 3.22
N GLU A 45 11.17 -6.99 3.58
CA GLU A 45 11.49 -8.41 3.50
C GLU A 45 11.19 -9.06 4.84
N LEU A 46 10.68 -10.29 4.80
CA LEU A 46 10.48 -11.09 6.00
C LEU A 46 11.63 -12.11 6.09
N GLU A 47 12.27 -12.22 7.25
CA GLU A 47 13.35 -13.19 7.43
C GLU A 47 12.87 -14.61 7.06
N GLY A 48 13.66 -15.29 6.24
CA GLY A 48 13.35 -16.64 5.74
C GLY A 48 12.42 -16.69 4.52
N PHE A 49 11.97 -15.56 3.98
CA PHE A 49 11.28 -15.49 2.69
C PHE A 49 12.28 -15.19 1.57
N SER A 50 12.23 -15.97 0.50
CA SER A 50 12.97 -15.67 -0.72
C SER A 50 12.19 -14.68 -1.60
N SER A 51 12.90 -13.87 -2.38
CA SER A 51 12.28 -12.90 -3.31
C SER A 51 11.34 -13.55 -4.33
N ASN A 52 11.53 -14.84 -4.63
CA ASN A 52 10.69 -15.62 -5.54
C ASN A 52 9.32 -15.96 -4.94
N GLU A 53 9.17 -15.81 -3.63
CA GLU A 53 7.90 -16.03 -2.91
C GLU A 53 7.09 -14.74 -2.76
N TYR A 54 7.60 -13.60 -3.26
CA TYR A 54 6.87 -12.35 -3.27
C TYR A 54 5.74 -12.40 -4.29
N HIS A 55 4.58 -11.86 -3.93
CA HIS A 55 3.52 -11.69 -4.90
C HIS A 55 3.98 -10.72 -6.00
N GLN A 56 3.75 -11.06 -7.27
CA GLN A 56 4.21 -10.28 -8.44
C GLN A 56 3.76 -8.80 -8.47
N ASP A 57 2.70 -8.46 -7.74
CA ASP A 57 2.21 -7.08 -7.62
C ASP A 57 2.74 -6.33 -6.39
N ALA A 58 3.45 -6.97 -5.46
CA ALA A 58 3.85 -6.38 -4.18
C ALA A 58 4.73 -5.14 -4.35
N ASP A 59 5.74 -5.19 -5.22
CA ASP A 59 6.58 -4.02 -5.54
C ASP A 59 5.81 -2.92 -6.29
N LYS A 60 4.80 -3.29 -7.09
CA LYS A 60 3.96 -2.30 -7.77
C LYS A 60 3.09 -1.55 -6.75
N LEU A 61 2.54 -2.27 -5.77
CA LEU A 61 1.78 -1.68 -4.67
C LEU A 61 2.67 -0.77 -3.81
N LEU A 62 3.89 -1.23 -3.47
CA LEU A 62 4.89 -0.43 -2.76
C LEU A 62 5.16 0.90 -3.49
N ARG A 63 5.49 0.84 -4.79
CA ARG A 63 5.80 2.04 -5.57
C ARG A 63 4.63 3.01 -5.65
N LEU A 64 3.40 2.51 -5.80
CA LEU A 64 2.20 3.36 -5.79
C LEU A 64 2.03 4.04 -4.43
N ALA A 65 2.14 3.28 -3.33
CA ALA A 65 2.00 3.82 -1.98
C ALA A 65 3.05 4.89 -1.66
N GLN A 66 4.32 4.65 -2.01
CA GLN A 66 5.40 5.64 -1.86
C GLN A 66 5.16 6.90 -2.68
N ARG A 67 4.70 6.76 -3.94
CA ARG A 67 4.37 7.92 -4.79
C ARG A 67 3.21 8.74 -4.24
N ILE A 68 2.19 8.09 -3.67
CA ILE A 68 1.08 8.78 -3.01
C ILE A 68 1.56 9.60 -1.82
N VAL A 69 2.31 8.99 -0.90
CA VAL A 69 2.81 9.68 0.30
C VAL A 69 3.72 10.85 -0.11
N LYS A 70 4.65 10.62 -1.04
CA LYS A 70 5.54 11.67 -1.56
C LYS A 70 4.78 12.81 -2.24
N ALA A 71 3.77 12.50 -3.05
CA ALA A 71 2.98 13.53 -3.72
C ALA A 71 2.16 14.37 -2.73
N ARG A 72 1.65 13.77 -1.65
CA ARG A 72 0.95 14.52 -0.58
C ARG A 72 1.91 15.44 0.17
N ASP A 73 3.10 14.95 0.53
CA ASP A 73 4.16 15.74 1.16
C ASP A 73 4.56 16.95 0.29
N GLU A 74 4.79 16.73 -1.01
CA GLU A 74 5.10 17.80 -1.97
C GLU A 74 3.97 18.82 -2.18
N LEU A 75 2.71 18.43 -1.91
CA LEU A 75 1.54 19.32 -1.94
C LEU A 75 1.29 20.01 -0.58
N GLY A 76 2.06 19.68 0.46
CA GLY A 76 1.80 20.13 1.84
C GLY A 76 0.52 19.54 2.45
N GLU A 77 0.04 18.41 1.93
CA GLU A 77 -1.14 17.72 2.42
C GLU A 77 -0.76 16.63 3.45
N PRO A 78 -1.54 16.44 4.53
CA PRO A 78 -1.29 15.38 5.49
C PRO A 78 -1.30 14.00 4.83
N ALA A 79 -0.23 13.22 5.00
CA ALA A 79 -0.18 11.82 4.54
C ALA A 79 -0.84 10.84 5.53
N GLU A 80 -1.05 11.27 6.77
CA GLU A 80 -1.70 10.47 7.82
C GLU A 80 -3.03 9.91 7.34
N ASN A 81 -3.23 8.61 7.56
CA ASN A 81 -4.43 7.85 7.19
C ASN A 81 -4.76 7.83 5.69
N CYS A 82 -3.89 8.31 4.81
CA CYS A 82 -4.08 8.12 3.37
C CYS A 82 -3.85 6.64 3.00
N LEU A 83 -4.43 6.21 1.88
CA LEU A 83 -4.33 4.80 1.44
C LEU A 83 -2.88 4.33 1.24
N GLY A 84 -1.98 5.22 0.79
CA GLY A 84 -0.56 4.91 0.64
C GLY A 84 0.10 4.64 1.99
N GLU A 85 -0.09 5.52 2.97
CA GLU A 85 0.39 5.40 4.35
C GLU A 85 -0.11 4.09 4.97
N ALA A 86 -1.40 3.79 4.84
CA ALA A 86 -2.01 2.58 5.39
C ALA A 86 -1.38 1.30 4.81
N TYR A 87 -1.15 1.26 3.50
CA TYR A 87 -0.47 0.12 2.88
C TYR A 87 0.98 -0.03 3.39
N LEU A 88 1.74 1.07 3.49
CA LEU A 88 3.11 1.03 4.00
C LEU A 88 3.15 0.60 5.47
N ALA A 89 2.19 1.01 6.27
CA ALA A 89 2.04 0.57 7.66
C ALA A 89 1.77 -0.94 7.74
N ALA A 90 0.94 -1.51 6.85
CA ALA A 90 0.77 -2.97 6.77
C ALA A 90 2.07 -3.69 6.38
N CYS A 91 2.83 -3.17 5.42
CA CYS A 91 4.14 -3.72 5.06
C CYS A 91 5.12 -3.73 6.24
N LYS A 92 5.21 -2.60 6.96
CA LYS A 92 6.07 -2.46 8.13
C LYS A 92 5.67 -3.43 9.26
N GLU A 93 4.38 -3.52 9.56
CA GLU A 93 3.85 -4.46 10.55
C GLU A 93 4.13 -5.90 10.15
N ASN A 94 3.91 -6.26 8.89
CA ASN A 94 4.12 -7.62 8.40
C ASN A 94 5.58 -8.06 8.57
N CYS A 95 6.54 -7.16 8.37
CA CYS A 95 7.97 -7.43 8.51
C CYS A 95 8.54 -7.07 9.90
N SER A 96 7.67 -6.75 10.86
CA SER A 96 8.09 -6.51 12.25
C SER A 96 8.66 -7.78 12.88
N ARG A 97 9.58 -7.62 13.83
CA ARG A 97 10.07 -8.70 14.71
C ARG A 97 9.18 -8.92 15.94
N ASP A 98 8.09 -8.17 16.07
CA ASP A 98 7.11 -8.34 17.14
C ASP A 98 6.47 -9.75 17.09
N GLU A 99 6.53 -10.48 18.20
CA GLU A 99 5.91 -11.80 18.36
C GLU A 99 4.39 -11.75 18.18
N HIS A 100 3.77 -10.58 18.39
CA HIS A 100 2.34 -10.34 18.25
C HIS A 100 1.94 -9.69 16.92
N ARG A 101 2.88 -9.57 15.96
CA ARG A 101 2.61 -8.97 14.65
C ARG A 101 1.39 -9.58 13.98
N ARG A 102 0.61 -8.72 13.31
CA ARG A 102 -0.51 -9.18 12.50
C ARG A 102 -0.01 -9.91 11.25
N GLY A 103 -0.38 -11.17 11.09
CA GLY A 103 -0.15 -11.90 9.85
C GLY A 103 -0.99 -11.35 8.68
N PRO A 104 -0.69 -11.76 7.43
CA PRO A 104 -1.30 -11.20 6.22
C PRO A 104 -2.83 -11.16 6.25
N ARG A 105 -3.50 -12.18 6.80
CA ARG A 105 -4.97 -12.21 6.89
C ARG A 105 -5.53 -11.06 7.73
N LYS A 106 -4.96 -10.84 8.94
CA LYS A 106 -5.39 -9.77 9.85
C LYS A 106 -5.12 -8.40 9.24
N LEU A 107 -3.95 -8.24 8.61
CA LEU A 107 -3.61 -7.02 7.87
C LEU A 107 -4.55 -6.78 6.69
N GLY A 108 -4.94 -7.82 5.96
CA GLY A 108 -5.89 -7.73 4.86
C GLY A 108 -7.29 -7.31 5.30
N VAL A 109 -7.75 -7.74 6.48
CA VAL A 109 -9.02 -7.28 7.08
C VAL A 109 -8.93 -5.78 7.37
N TRP A 110 -7.94 -5.37 8.16
CA TRP A 110 -7.71 -3.97 8.53
C TRP A 110 -7.59 -3.05 7.30
N LEU A 111 -6.78 -3.45 6.31
CA LEU A 111 -6.61 -2.65 5.10
C LEU A 111 -7.88 -2.61 4.23
N SER A 112 -8.73 -3.64 4.27
CA SER A 112 -10.04 -3.59 3.58
C SER A 112 -10.97 -2.54 4.17
N GLU A 113 -10.96 -2.36 5.49
CA GLU A 113 -11.78 -1.35 6.18
C GLU A 113 -11.35 0.07 5.79
N ILE A 114 -10.04 0.29 5.66
CA ILE A 114 -9.48 1.56 5.20
C ILE A 114 -9.85 1.83 3.74
N VAL A 115 -9.71 0.82 2.87
CA VAL A 115 -10.10 0.94 1.45
C VAL A 115 -11.58 1.33 1.33
N ALA A 116 -12.47 0.71 2.11
CA ALA A 116 -13.89 1.04 2.11
C ALA A 116 -14.18 2.46 2.63
N SER A 117 -13.43 2.92 3.64
CA SER A 117 -13.61 4.24 4.26
C SER A 117 -13.08 5.42 3.42
N ASN A 118 -12.24 5.13 2.42
CA ASN A 118 -11.69 6.16 1.53
C ASN A 118 -12.57 6.42 0.29
N THR A 119 -13.76 5.82 0.19
CA THR A 119 -14.69 5.96 -0.96
C THR A 119 -15.45 7.27 -0.90
#